data_AF-A0AAE3UHD5-F1
#
_entry.id   AF-A0AAE3UHD5-F1
#
_cell.length_a   1.000
_cell.length_b   1.000
_cell.length_c   1.000
_cell.angle_alpha   90.00
_cell.angle_beta   90.00
_cell.angle_gamma   90.00
#
_symmetry.space_group_name_H-M   'P 1'
#
loop_
_entity.id
_entity.type
_entity.pdbx_description
1 polymer ?
#
loop_
_entity_poly.entity_id
_entity_poly.type
_entity_poly.pdbx_seq_one_letter_code
_entity_poly.pdbx_strand_id
1 'polypeptide(L)'
;MKFPQTPEEVENEILISSEKAKDSGDLRIRQLIKILLLVKDQEIIVEGVIRIFENTDNFLAQEFAGKVLEEINPQTHKDLKEVLTRTVKKWNVSVEQLPIWLQINYGLPEVQRVLEEPDTLKLDPNKIRTIRYWLNLR
;
A
#
# COMPACT_ATOMS: atom_id res chain seq x y z
N MET A 1 6.36 19.48 -8.92
CA MET A 1 6.31 18.02 -9.17
C MET A 1 5.72 17.83 -10.54
N LYS A 2 6.24 16.88 -11.31
CA LYS A 2 5.61 16.46 -12.57
C LYS A 2 4.51 15.43 -12.22
N PHE A 3 3.53 15.28 -13.10
CA PHE A 3 2.53 14.22 -12.93
C PHE A 3 3.19 12.88 -13.24
N PRO A 4 3.22 11.92 -12.29
CA PRO A 4 3.78 10.61 -12.54
C PRO A 4 3.06 9.91 -13.70
N GLN A 5 3.82 9.31 -14.59
CA GLN A 5 3.34 8.52 -15.72
C GLN A 5 3.80 7.07 -15.65
N THR A 6 4.63 6.71 -14.67
CA THR A 6 5.07 5.33 -14.44
C THR A 6 5.04 4.97 -12.96
N PRO A 7 5.00 3.67 -12.61
CA PRO A 7 5.04 3.23 -11.22
C PRO A 7 6.30 3.66 -10.48
N GLU A 8 7.45 3.69 -11.18
CA GLU A 8 8.72 4.19 -10.64
C GLU A 8 8.62 5.67 -10.25
N GLU A 9 7.94 6.48 -11.05
CA GLU A 9 7.74 7.89 -10.73
C GLU A 9 6.81 8.07 -9.53
N VAL A 10 5.77 7.24 -9.39
CA VAL A 10 4.92 7.24 -8.18
C VAL A 10 5.72 6.84 -6.94
N GLU A 11 6.48 5.74 -7.01
CA GLU A 11 7.35 5.27 -5.94
C GLU A 11 8.32 6.38 -5.51
N ASN A 12 9.01 7.00 -6.46
CA ASN A 12 9.94 8.09 -6.19
C ASN A 12 9.26 9.31 -5.57
N GLU A 13 8.08 9.71 -6.04
CA GLU A 13 7.34 10.83 -5.46
C GLU A 13 6.86 10.53 -4.03
N ILE A 14 6.49 9.29 -3.70
CA ILE A 14 6.20 8.88 -2.33
C ILE A 14 7.45 8.98 -1.46
N LEU A 15 8.59 8.43 -1.91
CA LEU A 15 9.86 8.48 -1.17
C LEU A 15 10.30 9.92 -0.90
N ILE A 16 10.38 10.76 -1.94
CA ILE A 16 10.75 12.17 -1.83
C ILE A 16 9.78 12.92 -0.89
N SER A 17 8.50 12.58 -0.94
CA SER A 17 7.49 13.22 -0.08
C SER A 17 7.63 12.82 1.38
N SER A 18 7.90 11.55 1.65
CA SER A 18 8.14 11.04 3.00
C SER A 18 9.40 11.65 3.64
N GLU A 19 10.47 11.83 2.86
CA GLU A 19 11.71 12.44 3.36
C GLU A 19 11.52 13.92 3.74
N LYS A 20 10.81 14.67 2.89
CA LYS A 20 10.50 16.09 3.10
C LYS A 20 9.43 16.34 4.15
N ALA A 21 8.73 15.29 4.59
CA ALA A 21 7.70 15.41 5.63
C ALA A 21 8.27 15.93 6.95
N LYS A 22 9.55 15.70 7.23
CA LYS A 22 10.24 16.22 8.43
C LYS A 22 10.22 17.75 8.52
N ASP A 23 10.23 18.43 7.37
CA ASP A 23 10.28 19.89 7.30
C ASP A 23 8.90 20.52 7.06
N SER A 24 8.01 19.79 6.38
CA SER A 24 6.74 20.33 5.85
C SER A 24 5.48 19.68 6.41
N GLY A 25 5.61 18.62 7.21
CA GLY A 25 4.50 17.90 7.84
C GLY A 25 3.38 17.49 6.87
N ASP A 26 2.14 17.66 7.32
CA ASP A 26 0.92 17.25 6.60
C ASP A 26 0.69 17.95 5.26
N LEU A 27 1.30 19.12 5.03
CA LEU A 27 1.17 19.81 3.75
C LEU A 27 1.73 18.95 2.61
N ARG A 28 2.79 18.18 2.91
CA ARG A 28 3.50 17.40 1.90
C ARG A 28 2.68 16.22 1.39
N ILE A 29 2.01 15.49 2.30
CA ILE A 29 1.11 14.40 1.90
C ILE A 29 -0.07 14.94 1.09
N ARG A 30 -0.69 16.06 1.50
CA ARG A 30 -1.82 16.65 0.74
C ARG A 30 -1.42 17.03 -0.69
N GLN A 31 -0.20 17.53 -0.89
CA GLN A 31 0.32 17.83 -2.23
C GLN A 31 0.51 16.56 -3.05
N LEU A 32 1.09 15.51 -2.45
CA LEU A 32 1.27 14.21 -3.11
C LEU A 32 -0.08 13.65 -3.57
N ILE A 33 -1.08 13.59 -2.68
CA ILE A 33 -2.43 13.11 -3.01
C ILE A 33 -3.03 13.89 -4.17
N LYS A 34 -2.96 15.24 -4.15
CA LYS A 34 -3.47 16.07 -5.25
C LYS A 34 -2.83 15.77 -6.60
N ILE A 35 -1.54 15.43 -6.62
CA ILE A 35 -0.82 15.10 -7.84
C ILE A 35 -1.20 13.71 -8.32
N LEU A 36 -1.28 12.74 -7.42
CA LEU A 36 -1.62 11.36 -7.75
C LEU A 36 -3.08 11.22 -8.21
N LEU A 37 -4.00 12.04 -7.69
CA LEU A 37 -5.39 12.11 -8.19
C LEU A 37 -5.49 12.54 -9.66
N LEU A 38 -4.45 13.14 -10.23
CA LEU A 38 -4.41 13.55 -11.63
C LEU A 38 -3.83 12.45 -12.54
N VAL A 39 -3.29 11.37 -11.96
CA VAL A 39 -2.84 10.19 -12.70
C VAL A 39 -4.08 9.40 -13.13
N LYS A 40 -4.27 9.25 -14.44
CA LYS A 40 -5.49 8.64 -15.00
C LYS A 40 -5.54 7.12 -14.82
N ASP A 41 -4.39 6.48 -14.90
CA ASP A 41 -4.28 5.03 -14.77
C ASP A 41 -3.99 4.68 -13.30
N GLN A 42 -4.98 4.07 -12.65
CA GLN A 42 -4.89 3.72 -11.24
C GLN A 42 -3.91 2.57 -11.00
N GLU A 43 -3.67 1.71 -11.99
CA GLU A 43 -2.70 0.61 -11.87
C GLU A 43 -1.28 1.13 -11.67
N ILE A 44 -0.97 2.31 -12.23
CA ILE A 44 0.31 2.98 -12.02
C ILE A 44 0.48 3.39 -10.55
N ILE A 45 -0.59 3.90 -9.94
CA ILE A 45 -0.60 4.28 -8.51
C ILE A 45 -0.44 3.03 -7.65
N VAL A 46 -1.23 1.99 -7.94
CA VAL A 46 -1.21 0.71 -7.19
C VAL A 46 0.17 0.08 -7.25
N GLU A 47 0.75 -0.06 -8.44
CA GLU A 47 2.07 -0.64 -8.62
C GLU A 47 3.17 0.19 -7.92
N GLY A 48 3.09 1.53 -7.99
CA GLY A 48 4.02 2.40 -7.27
C GLY A 48 3.92 2.24 -5.74
N VAL A 49 2.71 2.10 -5.21
CA VAL A 49 2.48 1.83 -3.79
C VAL A 49 2.96 0.43 -3.37
N ILE A 50 2.68 -0.61 -4.17
CA ILE A 50 3.16 -1.97 -3.91
C ILE A 50 4.69 -1.98 -3.81
N ARG A 51 5.37 -1.28 -4.72
CA ARG A 51 6.83 -1.16 -4.70
C ARG A 51 7.38 -0.52 -3.44
N ILE A 52 6.67 0.44 -2.84
CA ILE A 52 7.04 0.98 -1.52
C ILE A 52 7.03 -0.14 -0.47
N PHE A 53 5.94 -0.88 -0.36
CA PHE A 53 5.86 -1.99 0.61
C PHE A 53 6.81 -3.15 0.30
N GLU A 54 7.19 -3.36 -0.95
CA GLU A 54 8.10 -4.43 -1.39
C GLU A 54 9.58 -4.06 -1.21
N ASN A 55 9.94 -2.80 -1.46
CA ASN A 55 11.34 -2.38 -1.57
C ASN A 55 11.87 -1.75 -0.28
N THR A 56 11.05 -1.08 0.52
CA THR A 56 11.51 -0.32 1.69
C THR A 56 10.94 -0.79 3.02
N ASP A 57 11.75 -0.77 4.06
CA ASP A 57 11.34 -0.94 5.47
C ASP A 57 11.14 0.41 6.18
N ASN A 58 11.25 1.53 5.46
CA ASN A 58 11.10 2.87 6.01
C ASN A 58 9.62 3.14 6.38
N PHE A 59 9.37 3.28 7.69
CA PHE A 59 8.02 3.51 8.21
C PHE A 59 7.33 4.74 7.61
N LEU A 60 8.01 5.87 7.49
CA LEU A 60 7.40 7.10 6.94
C LEU A 60 7.01 6.94 5.47
N ALA A 61 7.84 6.25 4.68
CA ALA A 61 7.50 5.97 3.29
C ALA A 61 6.27 5.06 3.19
N GLN A 62 6.22 4.01 4.00
CA GLN A 62 5.07 3.10 4.06
C GLN A 62 3.81 3.80 4.61
N GLU A 63 3.93 4.70 5.58
CA GLU A 63 2.83 5.52 6.09
C GLU A 63 2.27 6.44 5.00
N PHE A 64 3.14 7.08 4.20
CA PHE A 64 2.71 7.87 3.05
C PHE A 64 2.01 7.02 2.00
N ALA A 65 2.54 5.84 1.69
CA ALA A 65 1.90 4.89 0.78
C ALA A 65 0.53 4.42 1.33
N GLY A 66 0.42 4.18 2.64
CA GLY A 66 -0.84 3.89 3.31
C GLY A 66 -1.86 5.02 3.14
N LYS A 67 -1.46 6.28 3.36
CA LYS A 67 -2.32 7.46 3.13
C LYS A 67 -2.76 7.59 1.67
N VAL A 68 -1.91 7.21 0.71
CA VAL A 68 -2.29 7.13 -0.70
C VAL A 68 -3.40 6.09 -0.92
N LEU A 69 -3.27 4.90 -0.33
CA LEU A 69 -4.32 3.87 -0.42
C LEU A 69 -5.64 4.33 0.22
N GLU A 70 -5.58 5.00 1.36
CA GLU A 70 -6.76 5.47 2.09
C GLU A 70 -7.50 6.60 1.34
N GLU A 71 -6.77 7.62 0.89
CA GLU A 71 -7.36 8.84 0.33
C GLU A 71 -7.75 8.70 -1.16
N ILE A 72 -6.96 7.94 -1.93
CA ILE A 72 -7.22 7.74 -3.37
C ILE A 72 -8.03 6.48 -3.60
N ASN A 73 -7.84 5.45 -2.75
CA ASN A 73 -8.43 4.13 -2.91
C ASN A 73 -8.35 3.61 -4.35
N PRO A 74 -7.14 3.57 -4.95
CA PRO A 74 -7.00 3.20 -6.34
C PRO A 74 -7.42 1.73 -6.52
N GLN A 75 -8.22 1.48 -7.55
CA GLN A 75 -8.72 0.18 -7.92
C GLN A 75 -7.68 -0.59 -8.71
N THR A 76 -7.68 -1.92 -8.58
CA THR A 76 -6.77 -2.79 -9.30
C THR A 76 -7.42 -4.08 -9.79
N HIS A 77 -6.87 -4.63 -10.86
CA HIS A 77 -7.13 -5.96 -11.39
C HIS A 77 -5.99 -6.94 -11.09
N LYS A 78 -4.97 -6.53 -10.34
CA LYS A 78 -3.87 -7.41 -9.91
C LYS A 78 -4.39 -8.54 -9.06
N ASP A 79 -3.74 -9.70 -9.18
CA ASP A 79 -4.04 -10.85 -8.35
C ASP A 79 -3.71 -10.57 -6.86
N LEU A 80 -4.66 -10.85 -5.98
CA LEU A 80 -4.51 -10.59 -4.54
C LEU A 80 -3.31 -11.32 -3.94
N LYS A 81 -3.06 -12.56 -4.37
CA LYS A 81 -1.97 -13.38 -3.85
C LYS A 81 -0.61 -12.83 -4.28
N GLU A 82 -0.49 -12.32 -5.51
CA GLU A 82 0.67 -11.56 -5.96
C GLU A 82 0.91 -10.34 -5.07
N VAL A 83 -0.12 -9.52 -4.85
CA VAL A 83 -0.02 -8.29 -4.03
C VAL A 83 0.44 -8.63 -2.60
N LEU A 84 -0.18 -9.62 -1.96
CA LEU A 84 0.20 -10.05 -0.62
C LEU A 84 1.65 -10.54 -0.56
N THR A 85 2.07 -11.35 -1.53
CA THR A 85 3.42 -11.92 -1.56
C THR A 85 4.48 -10.81 -1.68
N ARG A 86 4.21 -9.78 -2.48
CA ARG A 86 5.13 -8.65 -2.69
C ARG A 86 5.17 -7.70 -1.50
N THR A 87 4.02 -7.40 -0.89
CA THR A 87 3.92 -6.36 0.15
C THR A 87 4.20 -6.88 1.56
N VAL A 88 3.67 -8.04 1.93
CA VAL A 88 3.67 -8.51 3.34
C VAL A 88 5.09 -8.69 3.87
N LYS A 89 6.04 -9.13 3.06
CA LYS A 89 7.41 -9.44 3.50
C LYS A 89 8.07 -8.27 4.25
N LYS A 90 7.91 -7.04 3.78
CA LYS A 90 8.50 -5.82 4.39
C LYS A 90 7.46 -4.85 4.97
N TRP A 91 6.17 -5.10 4.74
CA TRP A 91 5.09 -4.31 5.33
C TRP A 91 5.25 -4.13 6.85
N ASN A 92 5.16 -2.89 7.30
CA ASN A 92 5.14 -2.50 8.69
C ASN A 92 3.72 -2.65 9.22
N VAL A 93 3.56 -3.51 10.23
CA VAL A 93 2.26 -3.92 10.77
C VAL A 93 1.42 -2.77 11.38
N SER A 94 2.04 -1.62 11.66
CA SER A 94 1.36 -0.41 12.13
C SER A 94 0.67 0.38 11.00
N VAL A 95 0.93 0.05 9.74
CA VAL A 95 0.27 0.68 8.57
C VAL A 95 -0.99 -0.13 8.22
N GLU A 96 -2.09 0.16 8.91
CA GLU A 96 -3.38 -0.53 8.78
C GLU A 96 -4.08 -0.31 7.42
N GLN A 97 -3.71 0.76 6.71
CA GLN A 97 -4.32 1.12 5.43
C GLN A 97 -4.15 0.04 4.37
N LEU A 98 -3.05 -0.72 4.39
CA LEU A 98 -2.84 -1.82 3.44
C LEU A 98 -3.91 -2.92 3.63
N PRO A 99 -4.07 -3.55 4.82
CA PRO A 99 -5.18 -4.47 5.09
C PRO A 99 -6.54 -3.93 4.68
N ILE A 100 -6.88 -2.70 5.10
CA ILE A 100 -8.17 -2.07 4.81
C ILE A 100 -8.39 -1.92 3.31
N TRP A 101 -7.39 -1.47 2.57
CA TRP A 101 -7.45 -1.35 1.12
C TRP A 101 -7.63 -2.70 0.42
N LEU A 102 -6.97 -3.78 0.90
CA LEU A 102 -7.18 -5.13 0.39
C LEU A 102 -8.64 -5.57 0.56
N GLN A 103 -9.24 -5.31 1.72
CA GLN A 103 -10.65 -5.61 1.97
C GLN A 103 -11.57 -4.84 1.01
N ILE A 104 -11.29 -3.57 0.77
CA ILE A 104 -12.12 -2.72 -0.10
C ILE A 104 -12.04 -3.19 -1.57
N ASN A 105 -10.85 -3.57 -2.06
CA ASN A 105 -10.64 -3.92 -3.47
C ASN A 105 -11.06 -5.35 -3.80
N TYR A 106 -10.81 -6.30 -2.90
CA TYR A 106 -11.02 -7.72 -3.16
C TYR A 106 -12.23 -8.31 -2.42
N GLY A 107 -12.73 -7.61 -1.41
CA GLY A 107 -13.77 -8.11 -0.51
C GLY A 107 -13.20 -9.01 0.59
N LEU A 108 -13.81 -8.90 1.78
CA LEU A 108 -13.39 -9.65 2.97
C LEU A 108 -13.36 -11.19 2.76
N PRO A 109 -14.35 -11.83 2.09
CA PRO A 109 -14.33 -13.28 1.90
C PRO A 109 -13.13 -13.77 1.09
N GLU A 110 -12.76 -13.02 0.05
CA GLU A 110 -11.64 -13.37 -0.82
C GLU A 110 -10.31 -13.17 -0.11
N VAL A 111 -10.18 -12.06 0.65
CA VAL A 111 -9.00 -11.83 1.49
C VAL A 111 -8.83 -12.94 2.51
N GLN A 112 -9.89 -13.32 3.22
CA GLN A 112 -9.83 -14.44 4.17
C GLN A 112 -9.38 -15.74 3.48
N ARG A 113 -9.99 -16.08 2.35
CA ARG A 113 -9.67 -17.28 1.57
C ARG A 113 -8.18 -17.34 1.20
N VAL A 114 -7.62 -16.25 0.68
CA VAL A 114 -6.20 -16.19 0.28
C VAL A 114 -5.26 -16.22 1.48
N LEU A 115 -5.63 -15.64 2.63
CA LEU A 115 -4.86 -15.70 3.88
C LEU A 115 -4.78 -17.11 4.49
N GLU A 116 -5.61 -18.05 4.04
CA GLU A 116 -5.60 -19.46 4.46
C GLU A 116 -4.84 -20.37 3.46
N GLU A 117 -4.44 -19.85 2.30
CA GLU A 117 -3.71 -20.63 1.30
C GLU A 117 -2.29 -21.01 1.74
N PRO A 118 -1.79 -22.21 1.37
CA PRO A 118 -0.47 -22.69 1.77
C PRO A 118 0.69 -21.75 1.43
N ASP A 119 0.62 -21.03 0.31
CA ASP A 119 1.69 -20.12 -0.09
C ASP A 119 1.70 -18.84 0.75
N THR A 120 0.53 -18.33 1.11
CA THR A 120 0.39 -17.17 2.00
C THR A 120 0.77 -17.54 3.44
N LEU A 121 0.51 -18.77 3.85
CA LEU A 121 0.94 -19.31 5.16
C LEU A 121 2.46 -19.43 5.31
N LYS A 122 3.23 -19.39 4.20
CA LYS A 122 4.71 -19.32 4.24
C LYS A 122 5.21 -17.91 4.53
N LEU A 123 4.35 -16.88 4.44
CA LEU A 123 4.69 -15.52 4.83
C LEU A 123 4.80 -15.42 6.36
N ASP A 124 5.33 -14.29 6.85
CA ASP A 124 5.51 -14.07 8.28
C ASP A 124 4.18 -14.25 9.06
N PRO A 125 4.07 -15.26 9.94
CA PRO A 125 2.83 -15.55 10.66
C PRO A 125 2.35 -14.39 11.54
N ASN A 126 3.26 -13.57 12.06
CA ASN A 126 2.88 -12.41 12.86
C ASN A 126 2.18 -11.36 12.00
N LYS A 127 2.66 -11.14 10.77
CA LYS A 127 2.03 -10.19 9.84
C LYS A 127 0.68 -10.69 9.36
N ILE A 128 0.56 -11.97 9.05
CA ILE A 128 -0.74 -12.58 8.70
C ILE A 128 -1.73 -12.44 9.86
N ARG A 129 -1.30 -12.70 11.11
CA ARG A 129 -2.13 -12.48 12.29
C ARG A 129 -2.53 -11.02 12.45
N THR A 130 -1.64 -10.07 12.16
CA THR A 130 -1.97 -8.64 12.24
C THR A 130 -2.92 -8.19 11.13
N ILE A 131 -2.81 -8.71 9.91
CA ILE A 131 -3.82 -8.48 8.86
C ILE A 131 -5.18 -8.98 9.36
N ARG A 132 -5.26 -10.20 9.89
CA ARG A 132 -6.51 -10.74 10.43
C ARG A 132 -7.09 -9.87 11.54
N TYR A 133 -6.23 -9.38 12.45
CA TYR A 133 -6.61 -8.46 13.51
C TYR A 133 -7.24 -7.18 12.95
N TRP A 134 -6.58 -6.48 12.02
CA TRP A 134 -7.09 -5.25 11.40
C TRP A 134 -8.40 -5.47 10.66
N LEU A 135 -8.58 -6.64 10.05
CA LEU A 135 -9.78 -7.02 9.31
C LEU A 135 -10.88 -7.64 10.18
N ASN A 136 -10.70 -7.72 11.50
CA ASN A 136 -11.60 -8.41 12.43
C ASN A 136 -11.92 -9.86 12.04
N LEU A 137 -10.97 -10.54 11.38
CA LEU A 137 -11.03 -11.97 11.07
C LEU A 137 -10.58 -12.75 12.31
N ARG A 138 -11.44 -13.67 12.78
CA ARG A 138 -11.17 -14.52 13.94
C ARG A 138 -10.42 -15.78 13.55
#